data_AF-A0A1J4U0B4-F1
#
_entry.id   AF-A0A1J4U0B4-F1
#
_cell.length_a   1.000
_cell.length_b   1.000
_cell.length_c   1.000
_cell.angle_alpha   90.00
_cell.angle_beta   90.00
_cell.angle_gamma   90.00
#
_symmetry.space_group_name_H-M   'P 1'
#
loop_
_entity.id
_entity.type
_entity.pdbx_description
1 polymer ?
#
loop_
_entity_poly.entity_id
_entity_poly.type
_entity_poly.pdbx_seq_one_letter_code
_entity_poly.pdbx_strand_id
1 'polypeptide(L)'
;MLENLFGSKTRVKLLNLFFNNTNECFYVRGIARELKENINSIRREILNLEKIGIISQVPWDKINLTKEGIEKDKKEKRKYYQVNKFFTLYYEMRDLIIKSRLLIDEKTIEKLKSIPGIKLLVLTGVFVSDDHQRTDILVVGNANKERMKRCVSSMERIFERPLRYTIFTRREFNFRNVMTDKFLFEIMEGKKIVIVDKMAVSD
;
A
#
# COMPACT_ATOMS: atom_id res chain seq x y z
N MET A 1 16.71 -3.79 0.85
CA MET A 1 16.63 -4.07 -0.59
C MET A 1 16.53 -2.78 -1.41
N LEU A 2 15.42 -2.02 -1.35
CA LEU A 2 15.27 -0.80 -2.17
C LEU A 2 16.36 0.24 -1.92
N GLU A 3 16.85 0.38 -0.70
CA GLU A 3 17.97 1.29 -0.38
C GLU A 3 19.23 0.97 -1.21
N ASN A 4 19.50 -0.33 -1.43
CA ASN A 4 20.63 -0.78 -2.24
C ASN A 4 20.37 -0.58 -3.74
N LEU A 5 19.12 -0.71 -4.19
CA LEU A 5 18.75 -0.53 -5.60
C LEU A 5 18.81 0.95 -6.02
N PHE A 6 18.31 1.84 -5.17
CA PHE A 6 18.22 3.27 -5.47
C PHE A 6 19.39 4.10 -4.93
N GLY A 7 20.26 3.50 -4.11
CA GLY A 7 21.47 4.13 -3.56
C GLY A 7 21.24 5.25 -2.55
N SER A 8 20.00 5.48 -2.09
CA SER A 8 19.67 6.54 -1.14
C SER A 8 18.54 6.11 -0.20
N LYS A 9 18.85 6.05 1.09
CA LYS A 9 17.88 5.74 2.15
C LYS A 9 16.78 6.81 2.23
N THR A 10 17.15 8.09 2.17
CA THR A 10 16.20 9.19 2.20
C THR A 10 15.24 9.14 1.01
N ARG A 11 15.75 8.82 -0.19
CA ARG A 11 14.92 8.65 -1.39
C ARG A 11 13.90 7.54 -1.22
N VAL A 12 14.33 6.36 -0.74
CA VAL A 12 13.42 5.23 -0.53
C VAL A 12 12.33 5.56 0.48
N LYS A 13 12.68 6.23 1.59
CA LYS A 13 11.68 6.70 2.56
C LYS A 13 10.67 7.66 1.94
N LEU A 14 11.11 8.60 1.10
CA LEU A 14 10.22 9.54 0.40
C LEU A 14 9.30 8.82 -0.59
N LEU A 15 9.85 7.89 -1.38
CA LEU A 15 9.06 7.09 -2.31
C LEU A 15 7.99 6.29 -1.55
N ASN A 16 8.35 5.65 -0.43
CA ASN A 16 7.37 4.99 0.42
C ASN A 16 6.28 5.96 0.90
N LEU A 17 6.65 7.13 1.43
CA LEU A 17 5.70 8.13 1.91
C LEU A 17 4.70 8.56 0.82
N PHE A 18 5.20 8.95 -0.36
CA PHE A 18 4.36 9.46 -1.43
C PHE A 18 3.49 8.38 -2.10
N PHE A 19 4.02 7.18 -2.32
CA PHE A 19 3.27 6.11 -2.98
C PHE A 19 2.28 5.39 -2.06
N ASN A 20 2.44 5.50 -0.74
CA ASN A 20 1.42 5.04 0.21
C ASN A 20 0.29 6.05 0.37
N ASN A 21 0.61 7.34 0.29
CA ASN A 21 -0.33 8.43 0.53
C ASN A 21 -0.59 9.21 -0.76
N THR A 22 -1.05 8.51 -1.79
CA THR A 22 -1.13 9.04 -3.17
C THR A 22 -2.10 10.23 -3.34
N ASN A 23 -3.00 10.44 -2.37
CA ASN A 23 -3.96 11.54 -2.33
C ASN A 23 -3.55 12.67 -1.38
N GLU A 24 -2.48 12.50 -0.61
CA GLU A 24 -2.05 13.47 0.39
C GLU A 24 -0.92 14.35 -0.14
N CYS A 25 -0.78 15.52 0.47
CA CYS A 25 0.26 16.47 0.13
C CYS A 25 1.12 16.79 1.36
N PHE A 26 2.41 16.93 1.13
CA PHE A 26 3.39 17.04 2.21
C PHE A 26 4.34 18.21 1.97
N TYR A 27 4.74 18.90 3.03
CA TYR A 27 5.75 19.95 2.99
C TYR A 27 7.04 19.47 3.66
N VAL A 28 8.18 20.01 3.19
CA VAL A 28 9.54 19.53 3.54
C VAL A 28 9.77 19.34 5.05
N ARG A 29 9.35 20.30 5.89
CA ARG A 29 9.55 20.20 7.35
C ARG A 29 8.63 19.15 8.00
N GLY A 30 7.42 18.97 7.48
CA GLY A 30 6.50 17.92 7.96
C GLY A 30 7.10 16.54 7.69
N ILE A 31 7.53 16.32 6.45
CA ILE A 31 8.21 15.10 6.00
C ILE A 31 9.45 14.80 6.87
N ALA A 32 10.29 15.81 7.13
CA ALA A 32 11.51 15.61 7.92
C ALA A 32 11.22 15.12 9.35
N ARG A 33 10.14 15.62 9.97
CA ARG A 33 9.69 15.18 11.31
C ARG A 33 9.14 13.76 11.27
N GLU A 34 8.30 13.46 10.29
CA GLU A 34 7.66 12.16 10.12
C GLU A 34 8.69 11.05 9.87
N LEU A 35 9.60 11.28 8.91
CA LEU A 35 10.61 10.30 8.52
C LEU A 35 11.84 10.27 9.45
N LYS A 36 11.89 11.19 10.42
CA LYS A 36 13.01 11.43 11.35
C LYS A 36 14.34 11.56 10.60
N GLU A 37 14.35 12.41 9.57
CA GLU A 37 15.48 12.61 8.66
C GLU A 37 15.94 14.06 8.63
N ASN A 38 17.18 14.28 8.20
CA ASN A 38 17.72 15.63 8.06
C ASN A 38 16.96 16.40 6.97
N ILE A 39 16.48 17.61 7.30
CA ILE A 39 15.71 18.47 6.39
C ILE A 39 16.46 18.77 5.08
N ASN A 40 17.78 18.88 5.11
CA ASN A 40 18.58 19.15 3.92
C ASN A 40 18.65 17.94 3.00
N SER A 41 18.74 16.73 3.55
CA SER A 41 18.66 15.48 2.77
C SER A 41 17.29 15.35 2.10
N ILE A 42 16.21 15.63 2.85
CA ILE A 42 14.84 15.63 2.32
C ILE A 42 14.69 16.67 1.22
N ARG A 43 15.17 17.90 1.41
CA ARG A 43 15.10 18.96 0.40
C ARG A 43 15.80 18.56 -0.89
N ARG A 44 17.02 17.99 -0.81
CA ARG A 44 17.77 17.53 -1.99
C ARG A 44 17.00 16.46 -2.76
N GLU A 45 16.47 15.46 -2.06
CA GLU A 45 15.75 14.37 -2.72
C GLU A 45 14.39 14.80 -3.28
N ILE A 46 13.67 15.72 -2.61
CA ILE A 46 12.44 16.31 -3.16
C ILE A 46 12.74 17.02 -4.48
N LEU A 47 13.79 17.84 -4.55
CA LEU A 47 14.17 18.51 -5.79
C LEU A 47 14.52 17.51 -6.90
N ASN A 48 15.20 16.41 -6.57
CA ASN A 48 15.49 15.35 -7.53
C ASN A 48 14.22 14.66 -8.04
N LEU A 49 13.32 14.27 -7.13
CA LEU A 49 12.07 13.58 -7.47
C LEU A 49 11.12 14.49 -8.28
N GLU A 50 11.07 15.78 -7.94
CA GLU A 50 10.31 16.79 -8.69
C GLU A 50 10.90 16.99 -10.09
N LYS A 51 12.22 17.11 -10.21
CA LYS A 51 12.90 17.25 -11.51
C LYS A 51 12.65 16.07 -12.45
N ILE A 52 12.59 14.86 -11.90
CA ILE A 52 12.29 13.63 -12.68
C ILE A 52 10.77 13.52 -12.97
N GLY A 53 9.94 14.27 -12.25
CA GLY A 53 8.49 14.29 -12.42
C GLY A 53 7.75 13.21 -11.64
N ILE A 54 8.40 12.51 -10.70
CA ILE A 54 7.78 11.50 -9.82
C ILE A 54 6.82 12.16 -8.82
N ILE A 55 7.17 13.36 -8.37
CA ILE A 55 6.32 14.21 -7.52
C ILE A 55 6.14 15.56 -8.20
N SER A 56 5.12 16.30 -7.80
CA SER A 56 4.83 17.65 -8.28
C SER A 56 4.40 18.56 -7.15
N GLN A 57 4.71 19.86 -7.26
CA GLN A 57 4.19 20.86 -6.36
C GLN A 57 2.65 20.96 -6.48
N VAL A 58 1.96 21.03 -5.34
CA VAL A 58 0.49 21.13 -5.28
C VAL A 58 0.06 22.60 -5.21
N PRO A 59 -0.88 23.05 -6.06
CA PRO A 59 -1.50 24.37 -5.96
C PRO A 59 -2.25 24.59 -4.63
N TRP A 60 -2.22 25.81 -4.09
CA TRP A 60 -2.80 26.13 -2.78
C TRP A 60 -4.30 25.85 -2.66
N ASP A 61 -5.04 25.98 -3.76
CA ASP A 61 -6.48 25.71 -3.86
C ASP A 61 -6.82 24.22 -3.71
N LYS A 62 -5.83 23.32 -3.90
CA LYS A 62 -6.00 21.87 -3.77
C LYS A 62 -5.51 21.31 -2.44
N ILE A 63 -5.01 22.17 -1.55
CA ILE A 63 -4.51 21.77 -0.23
C ILE A 63 -5.67 21.78 0.76
N ASN A 64 -5.87 20.66 1.46
CA ASN A 64 -6.92 20.52 2.46
C ASN A 64 -6.50 21.17 3.80
N LEU A 65 -6.50 22.51 3.84
CA LEU A 65 -6.22 23.34 5.02
C LEU A 65 -7.29 24.43 5.17
N THR A 66 -7.47 24.93 6.40
CA THR A 66 -8.31 26.11 6.64
C THR A 66 -7.75 27.35 5.94
N LYS A 67 -8.59 28.35 5.65
CA LYS A 67 -8.15 29.62 5.04
C LYS A 67 -7.01 30.26 5.82
N GLU A 68 -7.11 30.30 7.15
CA GLU A 68 -6.08 30.79 8.05
C GLU A 68 -4.77 29.98 7.96
N GLY A 69 -4.87 28.65 7.86
CA GLY A 69 -3.72 27.75 7.67
C GLY A 69 -3.00 28.01 6.35
N ILE A 70 -3.75 28.20 5.26
CA ILE A 70 -3.19 28.54 3.94
C ILE A 70 -2.48 29.90 3.98
N GLU A 71 -3.08 30.92 4.59
CA GLU A 71 -2.44 32.24 4.71
C GLU A 71 -1.14 32.20 5.53
N LYS A 72 -1.15 31.49 6.65
CA LYS A 72 0.05 31.27 7.47
C LYS A 72 1.16 30.60 6.65
N ASP A 73 0.82 29.54 5.93
CA ASP A 73 1.80 28.76 5.19
C ASP A 73 2.31 29.47 3.94
N LYS A 74 1.48 30.34 3.33
CA LYS A 74 1.91 31.31 2.31
C LYS A 74 2.91 32.33 2.86
N LYS A 75 2.65 32.91 4.03
CA LYS A 75 3.58 33.85 4.71
C LYS A 75 4.92 33.16 5.00
N GLU A 76 4.89 31.89 5.41
CA GLU A 76 6.09 31.08 5.61
C GLU A 76 6.73 30.54 4.32
N LYS A 77 6.18 30.87 3.14
CA LYS A 77 6.63 30.41 1.82
C LYS A 77 6.79 28.89 1.73
N ARG A 78 5.90 28.14 2.38
CA ARG A 78 5.91 26.68 2.33
C ARG A 78 5.49 26.19 0.95
N LYS A 79 6.10 25.08 0.53
CA LYS A 79 5.71 24.36 -0.68
C LYS A 79 5.24 22.96 -0.29
N TYR A 80 4.17 22.53 -0.94
CA TYR A 80 3.57 21.21 -0.76
C TYR A 80 3.79 20.38 -2.01
N TYR A 81 4.06 19.09 -1.81
CA TYR A 81 4.33 18.13 -2.87
C TYR A 81 3.43 16.92 -2.72
N GLN A 82 3.09 16.30 -3.85
CA GLN A 82 2.32 15.07 -3.93
C GLN A 82 2.91 14.18 -5.02
N VAL A 83 2.64 12.88 -4.97
CA VAL A 83 2.96 11.98 -6.08
C VAL A 83 2.28 12.44 -7.37
N ASN A 84 3.04 12.46 -8.46
CA ASN A 84 2.50 12.80 -9.77
C ASN A 84 1.89 11.54 -10.40
N LYS A 85 0.56 11.43 -10.35
CA LYS A 85 -0.17 10.31 -10.96
C LYS A 85 -0.11 10.27 -12.50
N PHE A 86 0.33 11.37 -13.12
CA PHE A 86 0.55 11.45 -14.57
C PHE A 86 1.99 11.11 -14.97
N PHE A 87 2.85 10.75 -14.01
CA PHE A 87 4.18 10.25 -14.33
C PHE A 87 4.07 8.94 -15.13
N THR A 88 4.84 8.83 -16.21
CA THR A 88 4.74 7.70 -17.16
C THR A 88 4.88 6.35 -16.48
N LEU A 89 5.75 6.23 -15.47
CA LEU A 89 5.99 4.98 -14.74
C LEU A 89 5.30 4.95 -13.36
N TYR A 90 4.23 5.73 -13.18
CA TYR A 90 3.56 5.84 -11.88
C TYR A 90 3.10 4.48 -11.35
N TYR A 91 2.43 3.68 -12.17
CA TYR A 91 1.88 2.38 -11.74
C TYR A 91 2.98 1.36 -11.47
N GLU A 92 4.03 1.34 -12.28
CA GLU A 92 5.19 0.46 -12.14
C GLU A 92 5.97 0.78 -10.85
N MET A 93 6.19 2.07 -10.58
CA MET A 93 6.81 2.51 -9.33
C MET A 93 5.96 2.15 -8.13
N ARG A 94 4.65 2.38 -8.20
CA ARG A 94 3.72 2.03 -7.13
C ARG A 94 3.76 0.53 -6.83
N ASP A 95 3.67 -0.30 -7.86
CA ASP A 95 3.77 -1.75 -7.75
C ASP A 95 5.10 -2.20 -7.17
N LEU A 96 6.21 -1.60 -7.60
CA LEU A 96 7.54 -1.89 -7.07
C LEU A 96 7.61 -1.61 -5.56
N ILE A 97 7.12 -0.45 -5.14
CA ILE A 97 7.12 -0.06 -3.72
C ILE A 97 6.28 -1.05 -2.90
N ILE A 98 5.06 -1.37 -3.33
CA ILE A 98 4.17 -2.31 -2.63
C ILE A 98 4.78 -3.72 -2.57
N LYS A 99 5.26 -4.25 -3.69
CA LYS A 99 5.86 -5.59 -3.76
C LYS A 99 7.15 -5.68 -2.93
N SER A 100 7.94 -4.61 -2.87
CA SER A 100 9.14 -4.58 -2.04
C SER A 100 8.84 -4.77 -0.55
N ARG A 101 7.68 -4.30 -0.06
CA ARG A 101 7.24 -4.49 1.33
C ARG A 101 6.81 -5.93 1.58
N LEU A 102 6.12 -6.55 0.62
CA LEU A 102 5.78 -7.97 0.71
C LEU A 102 7.02 -8.85 0.88
N LEU A 103 8.11 -8.55 0.15
CA LEU A 103 9.38 -9.27 0.30
C LEU A 103 10.03 -9.06 1.68
N ILE A 104 9.92 -7.85 2.25
CA ILE A 104 10.39 -7.59 3.63
C ILE A 104 9.55 -8.38 4.65
N ASP A 105 8.28 -8.61 4.34
CA ASP A 105 7.32 -9.27 5.22
C ASP A 105 7.20 -10.80 4.99
N GLU A 106 8.18 -11.42 4.34
CA GLU A 106 8.21 -12.87 4.09
C GLU A 106 7.91 -13.68 5.36
N LYS A 107 8.46 -13.29 6.52
CA LYS A 107 8.21 -13.98 7.79
C LYS A 107 6.73 -13.97 8.20
N THR A 108 6.01 -12.87 7.97
CA THR A 108 4.58 -12.79 8.31
C THR A 108 3.76 -13.52 7.27
N ILE A 109 4.14 -13.47 5.99
CA ILE A 109 3.51 -14.27 4.93
C ILE A 109 3.66 -15.77 5.24
N GLU A 110 4.84 -16.23 5.67
CA GLU A 110 5.06 -17.63 6.08
C GLU A 110 4.25 -18.01 7.32
N LYS A 111 4.15 -17.10 8.31
CA LYS A 111 3.24 -17.30 9.46
C LYS A 111 1.78 -17.39 9.03
N LEU A 112 1.36 -16.62 8.03
CA LEU A 112 0.01 -16.64 7.49
C LEU A 112 -0.27 -17.95 6.75
N LYS A 113 0.67 -18.39 5.89
CA LYS A 113 0.62 -19.69 5.17
C LYS A 113 0.53 -20.89 6.12
N SER A 114 1.27 -20.84 7.22
CA SER A 114 1.36 -21.94 8.19
C SER A 114 0.16 -22.04 9.13
N ILE A 115 -0.83 -21.15 9.04
CA ILE A 115 -2.07 -21.29 9.82
C ILE A 115 -2.81 -22.55 9.36
N PRO A 116 -3.06 -23.51 10.28
CA PRO A 116 -3.78 -24.73 9.95
C PRO A 116 -5.20 -24.43 9.44
N GLY A 117 -5.68 -25.25 8.52
CA GLY A 117 -7.04 -25.15 7.99
C GLY A 117 -7.21 -24.19 6.81
N ILE A 118 -6.19 -23.41 6.45
CA ILE A 118 -6.19 -22.60 5.21
C ILE A 118 -6.06 -23.52 3.99
N LYS A 119 -7.00 -23.35 3.06
CA LYS A 119 -7.07 -24.05 1.77
C LYS A 119 -6.81 -23.13 0.59
N LEU A 120 -7.25 -21.89 0.66
CA LEU A 120 -6.93 -20.84 -0.31
C LEU A 120 -6.54 -19.57 0.46
N LEU A 121 -5.48 -18.90 0.02
CA LEU A 121 -5.05 -17.60 0.52
C LEU A 121 -4.66 -16.72 -0.65
N VAL A 122 -5.38 -15.62 -0.82
CA VAL A 122 -5.19 -14.67 -1.92
C VAL A 122 -4.99 -13.27 -1.35
N LEU A 123 -3.96 -12.58 -1.81
CA LEU A 123 -3.73 -11.16 -1.55
C LEU A 123 -4.25 -10.34 -2.73
N THR A 124 -5.08 -9.34 -2.42
CA THR A 124 -5.71 -8.42 -3.38
C THR A 124 -5.59 -6.99 -2.83
N GLY A 125 -6.38 -6.05 -3.33
CA GLY A 125 -6.45 -4.72 -2.72
C GLY A 125 -5.10 -4.00 -2.74
N VAL A 126 -4.61 -3.63 -1.53
CA VAL A 126 -3.28 -3.03 -1.35
C VAL A 126 -2.20 -3.74 -2.14
N PHE A 127 -2.21 -5.07 -2.09
CA PHE A 127 -1.04 -5.87 -2.39
C PHE A 127 -0.76 -5.93 -3.89
N VAL A 128 -1.71 -5.46 -4.69
CA VAL A 128 -1.70 -5.40 -6.15
C VAL A 128 -2.02 -4.00 -6.66
N SER A 129 -1.88 -2.99 -5.78
CA SER A 129 -2.15 -1.58 -6.09
C SER A 129 -3.57 -1.27 -6.57
N ASP A 130 -4.56 -2.07 -6.15
CA ASP A 130 -5.97 -1.90 -6.51
C ASP A 130 -6.79 -1.47 -5.29
N ASP A 131 -6.97 -0.16 -5.10
CA ASP A 131 -7.72 0.34 -3.94
C ASP A 131 -9.25 0.14 -4.08
N HIS A 132 -9.75 -0.29 -5.26
CA HIS A 132 -11.19 -0.49 -5.48
C HIS A 132 -11.69 -1.84 -4.93
N GLN A 133 -10.80 -2.80 -4.72
CA GLN A 133 -11.16 -4.08 -4.13
C GLN A 133 -11.70 -3.87 -2.71
N ARG A 134 -12.75 -4.62 -2.36
CA ARG A 134 -13.41 -4.53 -1.06
C ARG A 134 -12.68 -5.28 0.05
N THR A 135 -11.77 -6.18 -0.32
CA THR A 135 -10.92 -6.93 0.59
C THR A 135 -9.47 -6.83 0.13
N ASP A 136 -8.54 -6.92 1.06
CA ASP A 136 -7.10 -6.98 0.78
C ASP A 136 -6.59 -8.42 0.93
N ILE A 137 -7.25 -9.26 1.73
CA ILE A 137 -6.87 -10.65 1.99
C ILE A 137 -8.11 -11.54 1.96
N LEU A 138 -8.15 -12.50 1.04
CA LEU A 138 -9.17 -13.56 1.04
C LEU A 138 -8.56 -14.85 1.59
N VAL A 139 -9.26 -15.46 2.55
CA VAL A 139 -8.93 -16.76 3.12
C VAL A 139 -10.09 -17.73 2.96
N VAL A 140 -9.84 -18.92 2.46
CA VAL A 140 -10.83 -20.00 2.41
C VAL A 140 -10.37 -21.16 3.27
N GLY A 141 -11.24 -21.61 4.18
CA GLY A 141 -11.02 -22.75 5.05
C GLY A 141 -11.41 -22.49 6.50
N ASN A 142 -10.95 -23.36 7.39
CA ASN A 142 -11.24 -23.29 8.82
C ASN A 142 -10.06 -22.65 9.58
N ALA A 143 -9.65 -21.47 9.13
CA ALA A 143 -8.55 -20.74 9.74
C ALA A 143 -8.94 -20.23 11.13
N ASN A 144 -8.02 -20.31 12.09
CA ASN A 144 -8.22 -19.74 13.42
C ASN A 144 -8.24 -18.19 13.34
N LYS A 145 -9.38 -17.59 13.69
CA LYS A 145 -9.62 -16.14 13.58
C LYS A 145 -8.65 -15.30 14.42
N GLU A 146 -8.24 -15.76 15.60
CA GLU A 146 -7.31 -15.03 16.46
C GLU A 146 -5.88 -15.03 15.89
N ARG A 147 -5.44 -16.16 15.31
CA ARG A 147 -4.15 -16.24 14.60
C ARG A 147 -4.15 -15.33 13.37
N MET A 148 -5.25 -15.33 12.62
CA MET A 148 -5.43 -14.42 11.48
C MET A 148 -5.33 -12.96 11.92
N LYS A 149 -6.10 -12.55 12.93
CA LYS A 149 -6.07 -11.18 13.46
C LYS A 149 -4.67 -10.74 13.87
N ARG A 150 -3.91 -11.60 14.57
CA ARG A 150 -2.52 -11.31 14.96
C ARG A 150 -1.61 -11.11 13.75
N CYS A 151 -1.70 -11.96 12.74
CA CYS A 151 -0.87 -11.83 11.54
C CYS A 151 -1.22 -10.57 10.76
N VAL A 152 -2.52 -10.31 10.55
CA VAL A 152 -3.01 -9.10 9.87
C VAL A 152 -2.54 -7.85 10.61
N SER A 153 -2.65 -7.81 11.95
CA SER A 153 -2.16 -6.65 12.72
C SER A 153 -0.64 -6.46 12.67
N SER A 154 0.14 -7.50 12.39
CA SER A 154 1.57 -7.34 12.09
C SER A 154 1.77 -6.69 10.72
N MET A 155 1.00 -7.13 9.71
CA MET A 155 1.03 -6.53 8.37
C MET A 155 0.55 -5.08 8.38
N GLU A 156 -0.52 -4.74 9.11
CA GLU A 156 -1.03 -3.37 9.23
C GLU A 156 0.03 -2.38 9.72
N ARG A 157 0.88 -2.80 10.67
CA ARG A 157 2.02 -1.97 11.13
C ARG A 157 3.06 -1.77 10.05
N ILE A 158 3.32 -2.81 9.25
CA ILE A 158 4.31 -2.74 8.17
C ILE A 158 3.80 -1.91 7.01
N PHE A 159 2.49 -1.97 6.71
CA PHE A 159 1.85 -1.22 5.63
C PHE A 159 1.37 0.18 6.06
N GLU A 160 1.38 0.45 7.37
CA GLU A 160 0.95 1.72 7.99
C GLU A 160 -0.50 2.09 7.63
N ARG A 161 -1.33 1.08 7.37
CA ARG A 161 -2.75 1.26 7.04
C ARG A 161 -3.55 0.05 7.51
N PRO A 162 -4.85 0.22 7.84
CA PRO A 162 -5.73 -0.90 8.15
C PRO A 162 -5.87 -1.83 6.94
N LEU A 163 -5.98 -3.13 7.20
CA LEU A 163 -6.10 -4.17 6.19
C LEU A 163 -7.44 -4.90 6.30
N ARG A 164 -8.17 -4.96 5.19
CA ARG A 164 -9.46 -5.65 5.10
C ARG A 164 -9.21 -7.11 4.77
N TYR A 165 -9.81 -8.02 5.52
CA TYR A 165 -9.73 -9.44 5.20
C TYR A 165 -11.09 -10.12 5.29
N THR A 166 -11.27 -11.14 4.47
CA THR A 166 -12.49 -11.93 4.37
C THR A 166 -12.15 -13.39 4.56
N ILE A 167 -12.94 -14.08 5.38
CA ILE A 167 -12.78 -15.52 5.63
C ILE A 167 -14.05 -16.23 5.17
N PHE A 168 -13.90 -17.16 4.25
CA PHE A 168 -14.96 -18.07 3.82
C PHE A 168 -14.68 -19.49 4.29
N THR A 169 -15.73 -20.21 4.64
CA THR A 169 -15.64 -21.67 4.69
C THR A 169 -15.54 -22.22 3.27
N ARG A 170 -15.05 -23.46 3.11
CA ARG A 170 -15.04 -24.11 1.79
C ARG A 170 -16.44 -24.18 1.16
N ARG A 171 -17.46 -24.43 1.99
CA ARG A 171 -18.86 -24.52 1.53
C ARG A 171 -19.35 -23.18 1.03
N GLU A 172 -19.07 -22.10 1.77
CA GLU A 172 -19.45 -20.75 1.39
C GLU A 172 -18.76 -20.31 0.10
N PHE A 173 -17.45 -20.55 -0.02
CA PHE A 173 -16.71 -20.24 -1.25
C PHE A 173 -17.30 -20.94 -2.46
N ASN A 174 -17.50 -22.26 -2.37
CA ASN A 174 -18.06 -23.04 -3.49
C ASN A 174 -19.46 -22.55 -3.88
N PHE A 175 -20.32 -22.28 -2.90
CA PHE A 175 -21.66 -21.77 -3.15
C PHE A 175 -21.62 -20.42 -3.86
N ARG A 176 -20.82 -19.47 -3.37
CA ARG A 176 -20.63 -18.14 -3.98
C ARG A 176 -20.04 -18.25 -5.39
N ASN A 177 -19.12 -19.17 -5.61
CA ASN A 177 -18.50 -19.39 -6.91
C ASN A 177 -19.52 -19.91 -7.95
N VAL A 178 -20.33 -20.91 -7.58
CA VAL A 178 -21.40 -21.44 -8.44
C VAL A 178 -22.46 -20.37 -8.74
N MET A 179 -22.80 -19.55 -7.75
CA MET A 179 -23.77 -18.47 -7.92
C MET A 179 -23.22 -17.23 -8.62
N THR A 180 -21.94 -17.24 -9.02
CA THR A 180 -21.25 -16.09 -9.61
C THR A 180 -21.43 -14.83 -8.74
N ASP A 181 -21.23 -15.00 -7.43
CA ASP A 181 -21.29 -13.89 -6.47
C ASP A 181 -20.35 -12.78 -6.91
N LYS A 182 -20.89 -11.58 -7.15
CA LYS A 182 -20.16 -10.44 -7.70
C LYS A 182 -18.88 -10.15 -6.93
N PHE A 183 -18.94 -10.22 -5.60
CA PHE A 183 -17.78 -9.95 -4.74
C PHE A 183 -16.66 -10.98 -4.93
N LEU A 184 -17.00 -12.28 -4.93
CA LEU A 184 -16.00 -13.32 -5.15
C LEU A 184 -15.43 -13.26 -6.58
N PHE A 185 -16.28 -13.03 -7.58
CA PHE A 185 -15.87 -12.88 -8.97
C PHE A 185 -14.88 -11.72 -9.17
N GLU A 186 -15.18 -10.53 -8.61
CA GLU A 186 -14.28 -9.36 -8.66
C GLU A 186 -12.88 -9.65 -8.08
N ILE A 187 -12.80 -10.49 -7.05
CA ILE A 187 -11.54 -10.90 -6.42
C ILE A 187 -10.79 -11.93 -7.28
N MET A 188 -11.51 -12.93 -7.79
CA MET A 188 -10.90 -14.05 -8.50
C MET A 188 -10.48 -13.66 -9.92
N GLU A 189 -11.23 -12.80 -10.61
CA GLU A 189 -10.85 -12.30 -11.94
C GLU A 189 -9.93 -11.07 -11.90
N GLY A 190 -9.87 -10.40 -10.74
CA GLY A 190 -9.03 -9.24 -10.54
C GLY A 190 -7.53 -9.56 -10.47
N LYS A 191 -6.71 -8.49 -10.43
CA LYS A 191 -5.30 -8.63 -10.07
C LYS A 191 -5.20 -9.24 -8.67
N LYS A 192 -4.42 -10.30 -8.54
CA LYS A 192 -4.29 -11.04 -7.29
C LYS A 192 -2.93 -11.71 -7.18
N ILE A 193 -2.47 -11.91 -5.95
CA ILE A 193 -1.29 -12.74 -5.64
C ILE A 193 -1.80 -13.95 -4.86
N VAL A 194 -1.66 -15.13 -5.46
CA VAL A 194 -2.05 -16.39 -4.82
C VAL A 194 -0.89 -16.89 -3.98
N ILE A 195 -1.13 -17.06 -2.68
CA ILE A 195 -0.11 -17.46 -1.71
C ILE A 195 -0.23 -18.93 -1.35
N VAL A 196 -1.47 -19.43 -1.27
CA VAL A 196 -1.79 -20.85 -1.06
C VAL A 196 -2.98 -21.18 -1.94
N ASP A 197 -2.87 -22.24 -2.74
CA ASP A 197 -4.02 -22.87 -3.38
C ASP A 197 -3.93 -24.39 -3.26
N LYS A 198 -4.72 -24.95 -2.34
CA LYS A 198 -4.92 -26.40 -2.16
C LYS A 198 -6.22 -26.88 -2.80
N MET A 199 -6.96 -25.98 -3.44
CA MET A 199 -8.27 -26.23 -4.05
C MET A 199 -8.18 -26.28 -5.57
N ALA A 200 -7.09 -25.80 -6.18
CA ALA A 200 -6.86 -25.72 -7.62
C ALA A 200 -7.97 -24.90 -8.31
N VAL A 201 -8.20 -23.70 -7.80
CA VAL A 201 -9.27 -22.79 -8.23
C VAL A 201 -8.73 -21.42 -8.67
N SER A 202 -7.40 -21.23 -8.68
CA SER A 202 -6.77 -19.96 -9.00
C SER A 202 -6.24 -19.82 -10.43
N ASP A 203 -6.39 -20.86 -11.26
CA ASP A 203 -5.98 -20.90 -12.67
C ASP A 203 -7.00 -20.24 -13.60
#